data_AF-A0A0N0KHP8-F1
#
_entry.id   AF-A0A0N0KHP8-F1
#
_cell.length_a   1.000
_cell.length_b   1.000
_cell.length_c   1.000
_cell.angle_alpha   90.00
_cell.angle_beta   90.00
_cell.angle_gamma   90.00
#
_symmetry.space_group_name_H-M   'P 1'
#
loop_
_entity.id
_entity.type
_entity.pdbx_description
1 polymer ?
#
loop_
_entity_poly.entity_id
_entity_poly.type
_entity_poly.pdbx_seq_one_letter_code
_entity_poly.pdbx_strand_id
1 'polypeptide(L)'
;DVPYKIEWREFPAAAPLLEALGAGALDTGLVGDAPFTFAAAANVPVKAIAAIRSTQEGLAVLVPKESPIRSFDDLKGKKIATGRGSIGHQLVLAALEAKGLSPKDVQLVFLAPSDAKIAYSQGAVDAWSTWEPYVSQEEVLFGSRRVITAEGLTPGLSFQVARPDAIAGKRAELQDFVQRLSRARAWSLSNVAAYADTWGKLMGIPPAVPLNWLSRAKIRITAVDDAVVAGEQQTIDLYFRNGLINRSLKAEDIVDRSFAPAIEAALASQ
;
A
#
# COMPACT_ATOMS: atom_id res chain seq x y z
N ASP A 1 -11.45 -19.81 16.97
CA ASP A 1 -12.75 -19.84 16.29
C ASP A 1 -13.52 -18.55 16.49
N VAL A 2 -14.44 -18.27 15.57
CA VAL A 2 -15.35 -17.11 15.58
C VAL A 2 -16.79 -17.62 15.35
N PRO A 3 -17.83 -16.94 15.89
CA PRO A 3 -19.22 -17.38 15.76
C PRO A 3 -19.85 -17.02 14.39
N TYR A 4 -19.05 -16.61 13.41
CA TYR A 4 -19.47 -16.20 12.08
C TYR A 4 -18.57 -16.80 11.00
N LYS A 5 -19.07 -16.87 9.76
CA LYS A 5 -18.31 -17.39 8.62
C LYS A 5 -17.35 -16.34 8.08
N ILE A 6 -16.10 -16.72 7.87
CA ILE A 6 -15.11 -15.89 7.17
C ILE A 6 -14.90 -16.46 5.78
N GLU A 7 -15.03 -15.62 4.75
CA GLU A 7 -14.67 -15.95 3.37
C GLU A 7 -13.53 -15.04 2.93
N TRP A 8 -12.43 -15.64 2.46
CA TRP A 8 -11.29 -14.91 1.93
C TRP A 8 -11.33 -14.90 0.41
N ARG A 9 -11.05 -13.74 -0.19
CA ARG A 9 -10.92 -13.56 -1.63
C ARG A 9 -9.61 -12.81 -1.90
N GLU A 10 -8.78 -13.36 -2.77
CA GLU A 10 -7.52 -12.74 -3.17
C GLU A 10 -7.69 -11.96 -4.47
N PHE A 11 -7.04 -10.81 -4.57
CA PHE A 11 -7.08 -9.93 -5.74
C PHE A 11 -5.65 -9.55 -6.15
N PRO A 12 -5.37 -9.42 -7.45
CA PRO A 12 -4.03 -9.10 -7.94
C PRO A 12 -3.61 -7.65 -7.65
N ALA A 13 -4.56 -6.76 -7.35
CA ALA A 13 -4.32 -5.36 -7.01
C ALA A 13 -5.52 -4.75 -6.25
N ALA A 14 -5.34 -3.54 -5.73
CA ALA A 14 -6.40 -2.82 -5.00
C ALA A 14 -7.60 -2.42 -5.89
N ALA A 15 -7.39 -2.10 -7.16
CA ALA A 15 -8.48 -1.70 -8.07
C ALA A 15 -9.60 -2.77 -8.20
N PRO A 16 -9.30 -4.04 -8.58
CA PRO A 16 -10.34 -5.07 -8.64
C PRO A 16 -10.95 -5.42 -7.27
N LEU A 17 -10.19 -5.27 -6.17
CA LEU A 17 -10.73 -5.39 -4.81
C LEU A 17 -11.78 -4.31 -4.52
N LEU A 18 -11.50 -3.06 -4.89
CA LEU A 18 -12.40 -1.91 -4.72
C LEU A 18 -13.65 -2.03 -5.61
N GLU A 19 -13.52 -2.57 -6.83
CA GLU A 19 -14.66 -2.90 -7.69
C GLU A 19 -15.56 -3.96 -7.03
N ALA A 20 -14.97 -5.01 -6.45
CA ALA A 20 -15.72 -6.04 -5.73
C ALA A 20 -16.41 -5.50 -4.46
N LEU A 21 -15.77 -4.59 -3.73
CA LEU A 21 -16.40 -3.84 -2.63
C LEU A 21 -17.56 -2.98 -3.14
N GLY A 22 -17.39 -2.25 -4.25
CA GLY A 22 -18.43 -1.45 -4.86
C GLY A 22 -19.66 -2.28 -5.28
N ALA A 23 -19.42 -3.47 -5.84
CA ALA A 23 -20.44 -4.41 -6.26
C ALA A 23 -21.13 -5.17 -5.10
N GLY A 24 -20.63 -5.04 -3.86
CA GLY A 24 -21.19 -5.72 -2.69
C GLY A 24 -20.79 -7.20 -2.57
N ALA A 25 -19.75 -7.62 -3.29
CA ALA A 25 -19.22 -8.98 -3.20
C ALA A 25 -18.33 -9.19 -1.96
N LEU A 26 -17.92 -8.10 -1.29
CA LEU A 26 -17.07 -8.10 -0.10
C LEU A 26 -17.61 -7.12 0.94
N ASP A 27 -17.42 -7.44 2.22
CA ASP A 27 -17.75 -6.51 3.32
C ASP A 27 -16.61 -5.53 3.63
N THR A 28 -15.37 -6.01 3.53
CA THR A 28 -14.17 -5.28 3.94
C THR A 28 -12.94 -5.75 3.15
N GLY A 29 -11.92 -4.91 3.02
CA GLY A 29 -10.67 -5.25 2.32
C GLY A 29 -9.51 -4.34 2.70
N LEU A 30 -8.29 -4.78 2.35
CA LEU A 30 -7.06 -4.02 2.57
C LEU A 30 -6.67 -3.29 1.28
N VAL A 31 -6.44 -1.98 1.37
CA VAL A 31 -6.04 -1.14 0.23
C VAL A 31 -4.95 -0.16 0.63
N GLY A 32 -4.11 0.25 -0.32
CA GLY A 32 -3.21 1.39 -0.14
C GLY A 32 -3.97 2.72 -0.13
N ASP A 33 -3.38 3.74 0.47
CA ASP A 33 -3.87 5.12 0.47
C ASP A 33 -4.17 5.65 -0.94
N ALA A 34 -3.24 5.47 -1.87
CA ALA A 34 -3.43 5.90 -3.25
C ALA A 34 -4.69 5.28 -3.92
N PRO A 35 -4.84 3.95 -4.04
CA PRO A 35 -6.07 3.35 -4.56
C PRO A 35 -7.34 3.74 -3.79
N PHE A 36 -7.24 3.93 -2.47
CA PHE A 36 -8.37 4.37 -1.65
C PHE A 36 -8.85 5.76 -2.04
N THR A 37 -7.93 6.72 -2.23
CA THR A 37 -8.20 8.04 -2.80
C THR A 37 -8.91 7.94 -4.16
N PHE A 38 -8.48 7.05 -5.07
CA PHE A 38 -9.14 6.87 -6.38
C PHE A 38 -10.55 6.30 -6.25
N ALA A 39 -10.76 5.33 -5.36
CA ALA A 39 -12.09 4.79 -5.07
C ALA A 39 -13.03 5.86 -4.51
N ALA A 40 -12.56 6.66 -3.55
CA ALA A 40 -13.30 7.80 -3.03
C ALA A 40 -13.66 8.81 -4.14
N ALA A 41 -12.70 9.11 -5.02
CA ALA A 41 -12.93 10.00 -6.15
C ALA A 41 -14.03 9.47 -7.08
N ALA A 42 -14.05 8.15 -7.31
CA ALA A 42 -15.04 7.45 -8.11
C ALA A 42 -16.38 7.17 -7.39
N ASN A 43 -16.59 7.67 -6.16
CA ASN A 43 -17.77 7.40 -5.32
C ASN A 43 -18.00 5.92 -5.01
N VAL A 44 -16.94 5.11 -4.93
CA VAL A 44 -17.05 3.75 -4.40
C VAL A 44 -17.47 3.84 -2.93
N PRO A 45 -18.56 3.19 -2.50
CA PRO A 45 -19.10 3.34 -1.15
C PRO A 45 -18.29 2.53 -0.15
N VAL A 46 -17.13 3.07 0.26
CA VAL A 46 -16.23 2.46 1.25
C VAL A 46 -15.70 3.52 2.21
N LYS A 47 -15.47 3.14 3.46
CA LYS A 47 -14.79 3.96 4.47
C LYS A 47 -13.62 3.23 5.09
N ALA A 48 -12.55 3.96 5.42
CA ALA A 48 -11.45 3.40 6.20
C ALA A 48 -11.87 3.23 7.67
N ILE A 49 -11.84 1.99 8.17
CA ILE A 49 -12.19 1.65 9.57
C ILE A 49 -10.96 1.41 10.44
N ALA A 50 -9.79 1.18 9.83
CA ALA A 50 -8.51 1.11 10.51
C ALA A 50 -7.40 1.56 9.57
N ALA A 51 -6.37 2.18 10.13
CA ALA A 51 -5.14 2.50 9.41
C ALA A 51 -4.10 1.40 9.62
N ILE A 52 -3.25 1.23 8.62
CA ILE A 52 -2.13 0.32 8.62
C ILE A 52 -0.90 1.17 8.31
N ARG A 53 0.04 1.18 9.24
CA ARG A 53 1.32 1.88 9.10
C ARG A 53 2.44 0.87 8.93
N SER A 54 3.37 1.16 8.05
CA SER A 54 4.64 0.47 7.93
C SER A 54 5.77 1.48 7.80
N THR A 55 7.02 1.04 7.92
CA THR A 55 8.13 1.83 7.40
C THR A 55 7.94 2.05 5.91
N GLN A 56 8.42 3.19 5.42
CA GLN A 56 8.22 3.63 4.04
C GLN A 56 9.30 3.04 3.11
N GLU A 57 10.22 2.24 3.63
CA GLU A 57 11.25 1.56 2.85
C GLU A 57 10.70 0.47 1.91
N GLY A 58 9.51 -0.06 2.19
CA GLY A 58 8.86 -1.10 1.39
C GLY A 58 8.23 -0.59 0.10
N LEU A 59 8.34 0.70 -0.20
CA LEU A 59 7.89 1.33 -1.42
C LEU A 59 9.10 2.06 -2.02
N ALA A 60 9.57 1.61 -3.18
CA ALA A 60 10.84 2.04 -3.74
C ALA A 60 10.85 2.10 -5.27
N VAL A 61 11.75 2.93 -5.80
CA VAL A 61 12.15 2.88 -7.20
C VAL A 61 13.42 2.02 -7.31
N LEU A 62 13.32 0.95 -8.09
CA LEU A 62 14.36 -0.03 -8.30
C LEU A 62 15.04 0.16 -9.64
N VAL A 63 16.34 -0.12 -9.67
CA VAL A 63 17.13 -0.29 -10.90
C VAL A 63 17.93 -1.58 -10.85
N PRO A 64 18.25 -2.20 -12.00
CA PRO A 64 19.04 -3.42 -12.02
C PRO A 64 20.39 -3.24 -11.33
N LYS A 65 20.94 -4.33 -10.78
CA LYS A 65 22.22 -4.32 -10.05
C LYS A 65 23.31 -3.52 -10.77
N GLU A 66 23.50 -3.83 -12.06
CA GLU A 66 24.53 -3.27 -12.93
C GLU A 66 24.11 -1.97 -13.65
N SER A 67 22.94 -1.41 -13.32
CA SER A 67 22.49 -0.15 -13.91
C SER A 67 23.46 0.99 -13.62
N PRO A 68 23.74 1.88 -14.60
CA PRO A 68 24.53 3.09 -14.34
C PRO A 68 23.79 4.11 -13.48
N ILE A 69 22.46 3.99 -13.30
CA ILE A 69 21.66 4.89 -12.46
C ILE A 69 22.01 4.64 -10.99
N ARG A 70 22.45 5.69 -10.29
CA ARG A 70 22.89 5.61 -8.88
C ARG A 70 21.97 6.38 -7.94
N SER A 71 21.21 7.33 -8.46
CA SER A 71 20.27 8.15 -7.71
C SER A 71 18.98 8.38 -8.49
N PHE A 72 17.95 8.88 -7.82
CA PHE A 72 16.71 9.27 -8.50
C PHE A 72 16.92 10.41 -9.51
N ASP A 73 17.93 11.28 -9.33
CA ASP A 73 18.20 12.38 -10.29
C ASP A 73 18.63 11.86 -11.67
N ASP A 74 19.27 10.69 -11.72
CA ASP A 74 19.70 10.03 -12.96
C ASP A 74 18.51 9.51 -13.79
N LEU A 75 17.28 9.54 -13.24
CA LEU A 75 16.07 9.09 -13.92
C LEU A 75 15.47 10.16 -14.84
N LYS A 76 16.02 11.38 -14.89
CA LYS A 76 15.56 12.41 -15.83
C LYS A 76 15.66 11.90 -17.28
N GLY A 77 14.54 11.95 -17.99
CA GLY A 77 14.36 11.45 -19.36
C GLY A 77 14.24 9.93 -19.48
N LYS A 78 14.34 9.18 -18.38
CA LYS A 78 14.30 7.71 -18.35
C LYS A 78 12.88 7.16 -18.23
N LYS A 79 12.72 5.89 -18.58
CA LYS A 79 11.46 5.14 -18.48
C LYS A 79 11.31 4.52 -17.10
N ILE A 80 10.21 4.82 -16.42
CA ILE A 80 9.87 4.26 -15.11
C ILE A 80 8.57 3.48 -15.24
N ALA A 81 8.60 2.16 -15.04
CA ALA A 81 7.38 1.36 -14.95
C ALA A 81 6.69 1.59 -13.60
N THR A 82 5.36 1.69 -13.60
CA THR A 82 4.52 1.66 -12.40
C THR A 82 3.04 1.45 -12.75
N GLY A 83 2.16 1.25 -11.78
CA GLY A 83 0.71 1.21 -12.02
C GLY A 83 0.09 2.60 -11.92
N ARG A 84 -0.74 3.03 -12.89
CA ARG A 84 -1.44 4.32 -12.83
C ARG A 84 -2.33 4.36 -11.58
N GLY A 85 -2.13 5.37 -10.72
CA GLY A 85 -2.88 5.54 -9.47
C GLY A 85 -2.48 4.59 -8.33
N SER A 86 -1.40 3.81 -8.50
CA SER A 86 -0.83 2.99 -7.42
C SER A 86 0.06 3.82 -6.49
N ILE A 87 0.41 3.26 -5.33
CA ILE A 87 1.43 3.82 -4.44
C ILE A 87 2.81 3.93 -5.12
N GLY A 88 3.11 3.10 -6.12
CA GLY A 88 4.30 3.26 -6.96
C GLY A 88 4.26 4.55 -7.79
N HIS A 89 3.09 4.93 -8.29
CA HIS A 89 2.91 6.21 -8.97
C HIS A 89 3.00 7.38 -7.99
N GLN A 90 2.40 7.25 -6.79
CA GLN A 90 2.52 8.22 -5.70
C GLN A 90 3.98 8.54 -5.37
N LEU A 91 4.81 7.49 -5.20
CA LEU A 91 6.23 7.64 -4.91
C LEU A 91 6.94 8.46 -6.00
N VAL A 92 6.70 8.15 -7.28
CA VAL A 92 7.38 8.87 -8.36
C VAL A 92 6.97 10.33 -8.39
N LEU A 93 5.68 10.64 -8.24
CA LEU A 93 5.20 12.02 -8.19
C LEU A 93 5.79 12.80 -7.00
N ALA A 94 5.75 12.21 -5.79
CA ALA A 94 6.30 12.84 -4.59
C ALA A 94 7.82 13.05 -4.69
N ALA A 95 8.55 12.08 -5.24
CA ALA A 95 10.00 12.17 -5.45
C ALA A 95 10.37 13.25 -6.48
N LEU A 96 9.57 13.41 -7.54
CA LEU A 96 9.75 14.50 -8.52
C LEU A 96 9.48 15.86 -7.87
N GLU A 97 8.37 16.03 -7.14
CA GLU A 97 8.02 17.28 -6.45
C GLU A 97 9.11 17.69 -5.45
N ALA A 98 9.61 16.74 -4.64
CA ALA A 98 10.68 16.97 -3.67
C ALA A 98 12.00 17.43 -4.32
N LYS A 99 12.18 17.18 -5.61
CA LYS A 99 13.37 17.56 -6.40
C LYS A 99 13.11 18.74 -7.34
N GLY A 100 11.93 19.37 -7.26
CA GLY A 100 11.55 20.46 -8.15
C GLY A 100 11.39 20.04 -9.62
N LEU A 101 11.14 18.74 -9.85
CA LEU A 101 10.91 18.16 -11.17
C LEU A 101 9.41 17.97 -11.41
N SER A 102 9.04 17.84 -12.67
CA SER A 102 7.66 17.57 -13.10
C SER A 102 7.52 16.13 -13.62
N PRO A 103 6.28 15.59 -13.70
CA PRO A 103 6.03 14.31 -14.36
C PRO A 103 6.49 14.25 -15.83
N LYS A 104 6.69 15.40 -16.49
CA LYS A 104 7.19 15.48 -17.87
C LYS A 104 8.70 15.27 -17.97
N ASP A 105 9.42 15.36 -16.86
CA ASP A 105 10.87 15.13 -16.80
C ASP A 105 11.23 13.64 -16.83
N VAL A 106 10.26 12.73 -16.80
CA VAL A 106 10.44 11.27 -16.91
C VAL A 106 9.42 10.68 -17.88
N GLN A 107 9.63 9.43 -18.30
CA GLN A 107 8.69 8.68 -19.14
C GLN A 107 7.99 7.61 -18.28
N LEU A 108 6.77 7.90 -17.80
CA LEU A 108 6.00 6.92 -17.04
C LEU A 108 5.40 5.85 -17.97
N VAL A 109 5.68 4.59 -17.69
CA VAL A 109 5.14 3.44 -18.40
C VAL A 109 4.16 2.72 -17.48
N PHE A 110 2.86 2.86 -17.77
CA PHE A 110 1.81 2.32 -16.90
C PHE A 110 1.51 0.86 -17.22
N LEU A 111 1.79 -0.03 -16.26
CA LEU A 111 1.65 -1.48 -16.40
C LEU A 111 1.06 -2.11 -15.13
N ALA A 112 0.38 -3.24 -15.28
CA ALA A 112 0.02 -4.08 -14.13
C ALA A 112 1.29 -4.65 -13.47
N PRO A 113 1.27 -5.04 -12.17
CA PRO A 113 2.46 -5.46 -11.45
C PRO A 113 3.24 -6.62 -12.11
N SER A 114 2.54 -7.62 -12.64
CA SER A 114 3.15 -8.75 -13.38
C SER A 114 3.89 -8.28 -14.62
N ASP A 115 3.27 -7.39 -15.39
CA ASP A 115 3.79 -6.91 -16.67
C ASP A 115 4.93 -5.93 -16.45
N ALA A 116 4.83 -5.09 -15.41
CA ALA A 116 5.90 -4.19 -14.98
C ALA A 116 7.15 -4.98 -14.58
N LYS A 117 7.00 -6.08 -13.84
CA LYS A 117 8.11 -6.98 -13.49
C LYS A 117 8.77 -7.57 -14.74
N ILE A 118 7.99 -8.01 -15.71
CA ILE A 118 8.50 -8.57 -16.98
C ILE A 118 9.24 -7.48 -17.78
N ALA A 119 8.63 -6.30 -17.95
CA ALA A 119 9.25 -5.20 -18.68
C ALA A 119 10.56 -4.74 -18.02
N TYR A 120 10.59 -4.70 -16.68
CA TYR A 120 11.78 -4.37 -15.91
C TYR A 120 12.89 -5.41 -16.07
N SER A 121 12.58 -6.70 -15.92
CA SER A 121 13.58 -7.77 -16.03
C SER A 121 14.14 -7.94 -17.44
N GLN A 122 13.37 -7.57 -18.47
CA GLN A 122 13.80 -7.56 -19.87
C GLN A 122 14.53 -6.27 -20.29
N GLY A 123 14.64 -5.27 -19.40
CA GLY A 123 15.26 -3.98 -19.71
C GLY A 123 14.45 -3.10 -20.67
N ALA A 124 13.14 -3.34 -20.80
CA ALA A 124 12.25 -2.50 -21.60
C ALA A 124 11.97 -1.13 -20.93
N VAL A 125 12.23 -1.03 -19.63
CA VAL A 125 12.22 0.20 -18.83
C VAL A 125 13.53 0.34 -18.05
N ASP A 126 13.91 1.56 -17.70
CA ASP A 126 15.16 1.86 -16.99
C ASP A 126 15.04 1.64 -15.47
N ALA A 127 13.82 1.80 -14.94
CA ALA A 127 13.51 1.66 -13.52
C ALA A 127 12.09 1.15 -13.28
N TRP A 128 11.83 0.64 -12.08
CA TRP A 128 10.50 0.18 -11.66
C TRP A 128 10.14 0.76 -10.28
N SER A 129 9.08 1.56 -10.22
CA SER A 129 8.51 2.03 -8.96
C SER A 129 7.44 1.07 -8.45
N THR A 130 7.74 0.39 -7.33
CA THR A 130 6.98 -0.76 -6.84
C THR A 130 7.03 -0.89 -5.32
N TRP A 131 6.30 -1.87 -4.80
CA TRP A 131 6.11 -2.13 -3.37
C TRP A 131 6.44 -3.56 -2.99
N GLU A 132 6.43 -3.86 -1.70
CA GLU A 132 6.64 -5.21 -1.18
C GLU A 132 5.49 -6.17 -1.55
N PRO A 133 5.76 -7.44 -1.87
CA PRO A 133 7.05 -8.14 -1.73
C PRO A 133 8.00 -7.92 -2.92
N TYR A 134 7.60 -7.20 -3.97
CA TYR A 134 8.40 -7.09 -5.19
C TYR A 134 9.75 -6.44 -4.94
N VAL A 135 9.81 -5.41 -4.08
CA VAL A 135 11.06 -4.78 -3.65
C VAL A 135 12.02 -5.84 -3.09
N SER A 136 11.60 -6.59 -2.07
CA SER A 136 12.44 -7.63 -1.49
C SER A 136 12.74 -8.78 -2.46
N GLN A 137 11.82 -9.15 -3.36
CA GLN A 137 12.09 -10.16 -4.39
C GLN A 137 13.25 -9.71 -5.29
N GLU A 138 13.19 -8.48 -5.78
CA GLU A 138 14.18 -7.94 -6.71
C GLU A 138 15.56 -7.73 -6.06
N GLU A 139 15.59 -7.33 -4.79
CA GLU A 139 16.85 -7.21 -4.05
C GLU A 139 17.47 -8.56 -3.73
N VAL A 140 16.68 -9.48 -3.17
CA VAL A 140 17.20 -10.75 -2.65
C VAL A 140 17.54 -11.72 -3.78
N LEU A 141 16.72 -11.78 -4.83
CA LEU A 141 16.88 -12.77 -5.89
C LEU A 141 17.71 -12.25 -7.07
N PHE A 142 17.68 -10.94 -7.34
CA PHE A 142 18.29 -10.36 -8.54
C PHE A 142 19.31 -9.25 -8.25
N GLY A 143 19.47 -8.83 -6.99
CA GLY A 143 20.42 -7.79 -6.59
C GLY A 143 20.06 -6.40 -7.10
N SER A 144 18.79 -6.16 -7.46
CA SER A 144 18.30 -4.83 -7.81
C SER A 144 18.58 -3.85 -6.66
N ARG A 145 18.79 -2.58 -6.99
CA ARG A 145 19.13 -1.52 -6.04
C ARG A 145 17.98 -0.53 -5.95
N ARG A 146 17.65 -0.09 -4.73
CA ARG A 146 16.79 1.07 -4.52
C ARG A 146 17.57 2.35 -4.86
N VAL A 147 16.99 3.24 -5.65
CA VAL A 147 17.54 4.59 -5.89
C VAL A 147 16.78 5.67 -5.13
N ILE A 148 15.57 5.36 -4.67
CA ILE A 148 14.81 6.13 -3.68
C ILE A 148 13.76 5.24 -3.03
N THR A 149 13.39 5.57 -1.79
CA THR A 149 12.26 4.98 -1.04
C THR A 149 11.20 6.05 -0.79
N ALA A 150 10.05 5.66 -0.26
CA ALA A 150 9.01 6.58 0.14
C ALA A 150 9.29 7.35 1.44
N GLU A 151 10.46 7.14 2.07
CA GLU A 151 10.82 7.76 3.36
C GLU A 151 10.83 9.27 3.28
N GLY A 152 9.98 9.91 4.09
CA GLY A 152 9.84 11.37 4.12
C GLY A 152 9.16 11.97 2.88
N LEU A 153 8.69 11.14 1.94
CA LEU A 153 8.04 11.59 0.70
C LEU A 153 6.55 11.31 0.67
N THR A 154 6.11 10.19 1.26
CA THR A 154 4.69 9.81 1.28
C THR A 154 4.26 9.45 2.71
N PRO A 155 2.96 9.43 3.02
CA PRO A 155 2.47 9.11 4.36
C PRO A 155 2.79 7.68 4.83
N GLY A 156 2.97 6.73 3.90
CA GLY A 156 3.15 5.31 4.21
C GLY A 156 1.90 4.68 4.83
N LEU A 157 0.73 5.03 4.29
CA LEU A 157 -0.56 4.58 4.78
C LEU A 157 -1.15 3.47 3.91
N SER A 158 -1.84 2.57 4.57
CA SER A 158 -2.81 1.65 3.97
C SER A 158 -4.00 1.55 4.91
N PHE A 159 -5.10 1.00 4.44
CA PHE A 159 -6.35 0.98 5.20
C PHE A 159 -7.00 -0.39 5.14
N GLN A 160 -7.57 -0.78 6.26
CA GLN A 160 -8.71 -1.69 6.24
C GLN A 160 -9.94 -0.84 5.95
N VAL A 161 -10.56 -1.05 4.78
CA VAL A 161 -11.79 -0.35 4.38
C VAL A 161 -12.99 -1.27 4.49
N ALA A 162 -14.16 -0.72 4.76
CA ALA A 162 -15.42 -1.46 4.80
C ALA A 162 -16.54 -0.67 4.11
N ARG A 163 -17.54 -1.38 3.57
CA ARG A 163 -18.73 -0.74 3.01
C ARG A 163 -19.60 -0.14 4.14
N PRO A 164 -20.31 0.98 3.91
CA PRO A 164 -21.22 1.56 4.90
C PRO A 164 -22.32 0.61 5.40
N ASP A 165 -22.87 -0.24 4.53
CA ASP A 165 -23.89 -1.23 4.92
C ASP A 165 -23.30 -2.35 5.79
N ALA A 166 -22.08 -2.80 5.51
CA ALA A 166 -21.33 -3.71 6.38
C ALA A 166 -20.98 -3.05 7.73
N ILE A 167 -20.59 -1.77 7.74
CA ILE A 167 -20.37 -1.01 8.99
C ILE A 167 -21.64 -0.94 9.83
N ALA A 168 -22.80 -0.74 9.20
CA ALA A 168 -24.08 -0.67 9.90
C ALA A 168 -24.59 -2.05 10.37
N GLY A 169 -24.50 -3.08 9.51
CA GLY A 169 -25.12 -4.38 9.75
C GLY A 169 -24.20 -5.45 10.36
N LYS A 170 -22.88 -5.29 10.27
CA LYS A 170 -21.85 -6.26 10.71
C LYS A 170 -20.80 -5.61 11.62
N ARG A 171 -21.21 -4.60 12.39
CA ARG A 171 -20.28 -3.77 13.17
C ARG A 171 -19.47 -4.59 14.17
N ALA A 172 -20.11 -5.52 14.87
CA ALA A 172 -19.47 -6.34 15.89
C ALA A 172 -18.40 -7.26 15.27
N GLU A 173 -18.71 -7.85 14.12
CA GLU A 173 -17.80 -8.71 13.36
C GLU A 173 -16.61 -7.92 12.80
N LEU A 174 -16.85 -6.71 12.29
CA LEU A 174 -15.77 -5.82 11.84
C LEU A 174 -14.89 -5.36 13.01
N GLN A 175 -15.46 -5.06 14.18
CA GLN A 175 -14.71 -4.73 15.38
C GLN A 175 -13.85 -5.91 15.86
N ASP A 176 -14.40 -7.12 15.93
CA ASP A 176 -13.62 -8.32 16.26
C ASP A 176 -12.52 -8.58 15.22
N PHE A 177 -12.82 -8.38 13.93
CA PHE A 177 -11.84 -8.51 12.86
C PHE A 177 -10.66 -7.55 13.02
N VAL A 178 -10.90 -6.24 13.19
CA VAL A 178 -9.79 -5.28 13.35
C VAL A 178 -9.01 -5.51 14.63
N GLN A 179 -9.65 -5.96 15.71
CA GLN A 179 -8.97 -6.36 16.95
C GLN A 179 -8.03 -7.54 16.74
N ARG A 180 -8.51 -8.59 16.05
CA ARG A 180 -7.68 -9.76 15.72
C ARG A 180 -6.55 -9.39 14.80
N LEU A 181 -6.81 -8.55 13.80
CA LEU A 181 -5.78 -8.04 12.90
C LEU A 181 -4.70 -7.26 13.66
N SER A 182 -5.09 -6.40 14.62
CA SER A 182 -4.16 -5.69 15.51
C SER A 182 -3.27 -6.64 16.30
N ARG A 183 -3.86 -7.66 16.94
CA ARG A 183 -3.11 -8.69 17.69
C ARG A 183 -2.17 -9.49 16.79
N ALA A 184 -2.64 -9.90 15.61
CA ALA A 184 -1.84 -10.65 14.65
C ALA A 184 -0.63 -9.84 14.15
N ARG A 185 -0.83 -8.54 13.85
CA ARG A 185 0.27 -7.65 13.43
C ARG A 185 1.26 -7.40 14.55
N ALA A 186 0.81 -7.17 15.77
CA ALA A 186 1.71 -6.99 16.90
C ALA A 186 2.50 -8.26 17.23
N TRP A 187 1.86 -9.45 17.21
CA TRP A 187 2.57 -10.74 17.30
C TRP A 187 3.65 -10.86 16.22
N SER A 188 3.37 -10.45 14.98
CA SER A 188 4.32 -10.55 13.87
C SER A 188 5.60 -9.74 14.08
N LEU A 189 5.55 -8.64 14.85
CA LEU A 189 6.71 -7.80 15.14
C LEU A 189 7.73 -8.50 16.06
N SER A 190 7.27 -9.38 16.94
CA SER A 190 8.15 -10.17 17.83
C SER A 190 8.43 -11.58 17.28
N ASN A 191 7.83 -11.95 16.14
CA ASN A 191 7.93 -13.30 15.55
C ASN A 191 8.26 -13.23 14.05
N VAL A 192 9.09 -12.25 13.66
CA VAL A 192 9.37 -11.93 12.24
C VAL A 192 9.82 -13.16 11.45
N ALA A 193 10.75 -13.97 11.97
CA ALA A 193 11.28 -15.13 11.25
C ALA A 193 10.21 -16.21 11.00
N ALA A 194 9.42 -16.55 12.01
CA ALA A 194 8.35 -17.53 11.89
C ALA A 194 7.22 -17.02 10.95
N TYR A 195 6.91 -15.72 11.03
CA TYR A 195 5.95 -15.11 10.12
C TYR A 195 6.45 -15.11 8.67
N ALA A 196 7.72 -14.75 8.45
CA ALA A 196 8.34 -14.78 7.13
C ALA A 196 8.37 -16.19 6.51
N ASP A 197 8.70 -17.22 7.31
CA ASP A 197 8.66 -18.61 6.85
C ASP A 197 7.25 -19.05 6.43
N THR A 198 6.25 -18.77 7.28
CA THR A 198 4.84 -19.10 6.99
C THR A 198 4.36 -18.39 5.71
N TRP A 199 4.67 -17.09 5.61
CA TRP A 199 4.28 -16.28 4.47
C TRP A 199 4.99 -16.74 3.18
N GLY A 200 6.28 -17.07 3.25
CA GLY A 200 7.06 -17.57 2.12
C GLY A 200 6.49 -18.89 1.56
N LYS A 201 6.12 -19.83 2.45
CA LYS A 201 5.46 -21.09 2.07
C LYS A 201 4.11 -20.85 1.39
N LEU A 202 3.29 -19.96 1.94
CA LEU A 202 1.97 -19.64 1.38
C LEU A 202 2.09 -19.04 -0.02
N MET A 203 3.06 -18.15 -0.22
CA MET A 203 3.24 -17.42 -1.48
C MET A 203 4.13 -18.16 -2.49
N GLY A 204 4.68 -19.31 -2.13
CA GLY A 204 5.58 -20.09 -2.98
C GLY A 204 6.90 -19.36 -3.31
N ILE A 205 7.41 -18.51 -2.40
CA ILE A 205 8.69 -17.81 -2.59
C ILE A 205 9.68 -18.08 -1.46
N PRO A 206 11.01 -17.94 -1.71
CA PRO A 206 12.02 -18.22 -0.70
C PRO A 206 11.81 -17.38 0.57
N PRO A 207 11.86 -17.96 1.79
CA PRO A 207 11.63 -17.24 3.06
C PRO A 207 12.55 -16.03 3.29
N ALA A 208 13.72 -15.99 2.66
CA ALA A 208 14.62 -14.84 2.70
C ALA A 208 13.97 -13.56 2.15
N VAL A 209 13.05 -13.67 1.18
CA VAL A 209 12.32 -12.52 0.62
C VAL A 209 11.39 -11.88 1.65
N PRO A 210 10.38 -12.58 2.22
CA PRO A 210 9.55 -11.98 3.25
C PRO A 210 10.35 -11.64 4.51
N LEU A 211 11.45 -12.33 4.81
CA LEU A 211 12.32 -11.95 5.93
C LEU A 211 12.99 -10.58 5.70
N ASN A 212 13.49 -10.31 4.48
CA ASN A 212 14.05 -9.02 4.11
C ASN A 212 13.01 -7.89 4.22
N TRP A 213 11.76 -8.16 3.86
CA TRP A 213 10.66 -7.21 4.00
C TRP A 213 10.27 -7.00 5.47
N LEU A 214 9.85 -8.06 6.15
CA LEU A 214 9.17 -8.01 7.44
C LEU A 214 10.09 -7.59 8.59
N SER A 215 11.40 -7.78 8.45
CA SER A 215 12.40 -7.27 9.42
C SER A 215 12.47 -5.75 9.48
N ARG A 216 12.09 -5.06 8.39
CA ARG A 216 12.13 -3.59 8.28
C ARG A 216 10.75 -2.97 8.35
N ALA A 217 9.72 -3.65 7.86
CA ALA A 217 8.40 -3.09 7.61
C ALA A 217 7.66 -2.56 8.86
N LYS A 218 7.93 -3.12 10.04
CA LYS A 218 7.29 -2.74 11.32
C LYS A 218 5.77 -2.49 11.20
N ILE A 219 5.06 -3.36 10.49
CA ILE A 219 3.65 -3.19 10.14
C ILE A 219 2.78 -3.18 11.41
N ARG A 220 1.94 -2.16 11.56
CA ARG A 220 1.04 -1.98 12.71
C ARG A 220 -0.34 -1.55 12.26
N ILE A 221 -1.36 -2.04 12.97
CA ILE A 221 -2.72 -1.49 12.88
C ILE A 221 -2.81 -0.32 13.87
N THR A 222 -3.37 0.79 13.42
CA THR A 222 -3.62 1.97 14.26
C THR A 222 -5.04 2.46 14.05
N ALA A 223 -5.57 3.17 15.05
CA ALA A 223 -6.79 3.93 14.87
C ALA A 223 -6.63 4.98 13.76
N VAL A 224 -7.75 5.41 13.18
CA VAL A 224 -7.78 6.56 12.28
C VAL A 224 -7.81 7.83 13.14
N ASP A 225 -6.63 8.37 13.41
CA ASP A 225 -6.43 9.62 14.15
C ASP A 225 -6.25 10.83 13.20
N ASP A 226 -5.96 12.00 13.76
CA ASP A 226 -5.71 13.22 12.98
C ASP A 226 -4.48 13.11 12.08
N ALA A 227 -3.43 12.39 12.50
CA ALA A 227 -2.24 12.20 11.70
C ALA A 227 -2.49 11.28 10.50
N VAL A 228 -3.37 10.29 10.65
CA VAL A 228 -3.84 9.44 9.55
C VAL A 228 -4.66 10.28 8.56
N VAL A 229 -5.61 11.09 9.04
CA VAL A 229 -6.44 11.93 8.16
C VAL A 229 -5.59 12.97 7.42
N ALA A 230 -4.64 13.62 8.11
CA ALA A 230 -3.71 14.54 7.47
C ALA A 230 -2.83 13.84 6.42
N GLY A 231 -2.35 12.63 6.71
CA GLY A 231 -1.60 11.83 5.75
C GLY A 231 -2.41 11.48 4.51
N GLU A 232 -3.65 10.99 4.66
CA GLU A 232 -4.52 10.71 3.52
C GLU A 232 -4.82 11.98 2.72
N GLN A 233 -5.01 13.13 3.38
CA GLN A 233 -5.20 14.40 2.68
C GLN A 233 -3.98 14.78 1.82
N GLN A 234 -2.76 14.50 2.27
CA GLN A 234 -1.56 14.70 1.45
C GLN A 234 -1.60 13.85 0.17
N THR A 235 -2.06 12.60 0.26
CA THR A 235 -2.23 11.71 -0.89
C THR A 235 -3.31 12.22 -1.85
N ILE A 236 -4.46 12.65 -1.32
CA ILE A 236 -5.55 13.28 -2.09
C ILE A 236 -5.02 14.50 -2.84
N ASP A 237 -4.33 15.41 -2.15
CA ASP A 237 -3.84 16.66 -2.71
C ASP A 237 -2.77 16.42 -3.79
N LEU A 238 -1.86 15.47 -3.57
CA LEU A 238 -0.84 15.08 -4.55
C LEU A 238 -1.49 14.65 -5.87
N TYR A 239 -2.50 13.76 -5.80
CA TYR A 239 -3.18 13.29 -7.01
C TYR A 239 -4.07 14.36 -7.64
N PHE A 240 -4.71 15.22 -6.84
CA PHE A 240 -5.52 16.31 -7.37
C PHE A 240 -4.67 17.31 -8.14
N ARG A 241 -3.56 17.79 -7.56
CA ARG A 241 -2.67 18.76 -8.22
C ARG A 241 -1.99 18.21 -9.47
N ASN A 242 -1.74 16.90 -9.51
CA ASN A 242 -1.21 16.22 -10.70
C ASN A 242 -2.30 15.85 -11.73
N GLY A 243 -3.57 16.20 -11.51
CA GLY A 243 -4.67 15.99 -12.46
C GLY A 243 -5.14 14.54 -12.58
N LEU A 244 -4.85 13.72 -11.57
CA LEU A 244 -5.14 12.29 -11.53
C LEU A 244 -6.51 12.00 -10.89
N ILE A 245 -6.97 12.87 -10.01
CA ILE A 245 -8.37 12.98 -9.58
C ILE A 245 -8.86 14.39 -9.91
N ASN A 246 -10.12 14.52 -10.31
CA ASN A 246 -10.69 15.77 -10.83
C ASN A 246 -11.70 16.44 -9.87
N ARG A 247 -11.72 16.00 -8.61
CA ARG A 247 -12.61 16.54 -7.59
C ARG A 247 -11.88 16.79 -6.29
N SER A 248 -12.30 17.83 -5.60
CA SER A 248 -11.88 18.07 -4.22
C SER A 248 -12.50 16.98 -3.33
N LEU A 249 -11.64 16.26 -2.63
CA LEU A 249 -12.02 15.32 -1.58
C LEU A 249 -11.45 15.81 -0.27
N LYS A 250 -12.18 15.54 0.82
CA LYS A 250 -11.66 15.71 2.16
C LYS A 250 -11.49 14.35 2.81
N ALA A 251 -10.32 14.10 3.37
CA ALA A 251 -10.00 12.82 3.98
C ALA A 251 -10.96 12.50 5.15
N GLU A 252 -11.46 13.49 5.88
CA GLU A 252 -12.43 13.25 6.96
C GLU A 252 -13.75 12.60 6.50
N ASP A 253 -14.17 12.84 5.25
CA ASP A 253 -15.44 12.36 4.73
C ASP A 253 -15.42 10.85 4.42
N ILE A 254 -14.22 10.33 4.16
CA ILE A 254 -14.00 8.95 3.69
C ILE A 254 -13.51 8.01 4.79
N VAL A 255 -13.29 8.50 6.01
CA VAL A 255 -12.88 7.67 7.14
C VAL A 255 -14.01 7.43 8.14
N ASP A 256 -13.90 6.37 8.94
CA ASP A 256 -14.75 6.09 10.09
C ASP A 256 -13.88 5.89 11.35
N ARG A 257 -13.80 6.95 12.16
CA ARG A 257 -13.02 6.97 13.40
C ARG A 257 -13.68 6.19 14.55
N SER A 258 -14.93 5.78 14.40
CA SER A 258 -15.69 5.13 15.49
C SER A 258 -15.19 3.73 15.86
N PHE A 259 -14.27 3.16 15.08
CA PHE A 259 -13.59 1.89 15.36
C PHE A 259 -12.36 2.04 16.27
N ALA A 260 -11.91 3.27 16.57
CA ALA A 260 -10.72 3.52 17.40
C ALA A 260 -10.74 2.77 18.75
N PRO A 261 -11.83 2.78 19.55
CA PRO A 261 -11.85 2.07 20.84
C PRO A 261 -11.60 0.56 20.70
N ALA A 262 -12.07 -0.06 19.61
CA ALA A 262 -11.84 -1.48 19.37
C ALA A 262 -10.36 -1.77 19.13
N ILE A 263 -9.70 -0.94 18.32
CA ILE A 263 -8.27 -1.08 18.00
C ILE A 263 -7.42 -0.85 19.25
N GLU A 264 -7.70 0.22 20.00
CA GLU A 264 -6.98 0.57 21.23
C GLU A 264 -7.09 -0.52 22.30
N ALA A 265 -8.29 -1.08 22.51
CA ALA A 265 -8.49 -2.17 23.44
C ALA A 265 -7.65 -3.41 23.10
N ALA A 266 -7.51 -3.75 21.81
CA ALA A 266 -6.68 -4.87 21.38
C ALA A 266 -5.17 -4.63 21.50
N LEU A 267 -4.73 -3.37 21.50
CA LEU A 267 -3.32 -3.01 21.69
C LEU A 267 -2.97 -2.92 23.18
N ALA A 268 -3.91 -2.53 24.04
CA ALA A 268 -3.72 -2.45 25.49
C ALA A 268 -3.69 -3.83 26.18
N SER A 269 -4.23 -4.87 25.54
CA SER A 269 -4.31 -6.24 26.09
C SER A 269 -3.08 -7.10 25.76
N GLN A 270 -1.97 -6.50 25.36
CA GLN A 270 -0.73 -7.17 24.92
C GLN A 270 0.44 -6.75 25.79
#